data_AF-A0A134B2J4-F1
#
_entry.id   AF-A0A134B2J4-F1
#
_cell.length_a   1.000
_cell.length_b   1.000
_cell.length_c   1.000
_cell.angle_alpha   90.00
_cell.angle_beta   90.00
_cell.angle_gamma   90.00
#
_symmetry.space_group_name_H-M   'P 1'
#
loop_
_entity.id
_entity.type
_entity.pdbx_description
1 polymer ?
#
loop_
_entity_poly.entity_id
_entity_poly.type
_entity_poly.pdbx_seq_one_letter_code
_entity_poly.pdbx_strand_id
1 'polypeptide(L)'
;MTTKALKTSFLLGLTALIAFTSCSEEQQFTNQEKDAKRVDVSPLTPEMAKVRDYVPLYACVAHRGSTYWTPEETEAAWRWARNMGADYLESDLQATKDGVVLANHDENLKRTTNIEDVFSDEVPTIRKDFYRSFRNEDGSQHFTEDDIKEQYERDLKDFRSNYTMSYYYAELLMLDAGKWFNDATPEQERLSFAAKHNGKVIYEKGVPSIQYADGLYVSALQDQINYAMGNKLNRDVNGRRILTYKIKDEYKNMTLKQIYEASRPAVKNGDNSVKGSKASKYMDFVEYSFGDKNGSTAYVKDEADNGNRPGIYPEFKESWLNPKDIEIRVYNILDDWGWNIITKPADANEPFYVNGKINVGKTNGKVILQTFSFDALNRAYNVFKGQIPMCFLLWTSNPPYATDLAVTTPTGYASFIKYAQDHGAHIIGPSIAGAPNNYPELNNPWQAYLIRRAGMLNHPYSFDSDAQMKKYMGYFVNFWGQNPTEFDDLLNVVVQPTQYTEFKKPSSHPVYMDGFFTNRSEISLKYMIQNGFRCNAKLANPFYPGKFYDNSQAPSDVPNADKVLQELGY
;
A
#
# COMPACT_ATOMS: atom_id res chain seq x y z
N MET A 1 72.87 -22.65 63.54
CA MET A 1 73.29 -21.55 64.43
C MET A 1 72.52 -20.30 64.06
N THR A 2 71.79 -19.75 65.05
CA THR A 2 71.42 -18.34 65.24
C THR A 2 70.65 -17.55 64.16
N THR A 3 69.33 -17.49 64.38
CA THR A 3 68.50 -16.27 64.64
C THR A 3 68.83 -14.92 63.98
N LYS A 4 67.82 -14.33 63.31
CA LYS A 4 67.23 -13.05 63.74
C LYS A 4 65.81 -12.84 63.18
N ALA A 5 64.89 -12.62 64.11
CA ALA A 5 63.50 -12.23 63.90
C ALA A 5 63.37 -10.76 63.50
N LEU A 6 62.27 -10.38 62.83
CA LEU A 6 61.61 -9.11 63.10
C LEU A 6 60.12 -9.13 62.69
N LYS A 7 59.27 -9.13 63.73
CA LYS A 7 58.01 -8.39 63.92
C LYS A 7 56.75 -8.71 63.10
N THR A 8 55.85 -9.37 63.82
CA THR A 8 54.38 -9.29 63.79
C THR A 8 53.82 -7.87 63.63
N SER A 9 52.74 -7.73 62.85
CA SER A 9 51.59 -6.87 63.17
C SER A 9 50.36 -7.35 62.40
N PHE A 10 49.35 -7.72 63.17
CA PHE A 10 48.00 -8.12 62.78
C PHE A 10 47.21 -6.83 62.51
N LEU A 11 46.59 -6.68 61.34
CA LEU A 11 45.50 -5.72 61.15
C LEU A 11 44.46 -6.35 60.23
N LEU A 12 43.30 -6.67 60.82
CA LEU A 12 42.05 -6.87 60.09
C LEU A 12 41.73 -5.59 59.31
N GLY A 13 41.40 -5.72 58.02
CA GLY A 13 40.95 -4.62 57.18
C GLY A 13 39.96 -5.12 56.13
N LEU A 14 38.69 -4.82 56.39
CA LEU A 14 37.49 -4.92 55.55
C LEU A 14 37.69 -5.39 54.09
N THR A 15 37.22 -6.60 53.79
CA THR A 15 36.67 -6.91 52.47
C THR A 15 35.28 -6.27 52.39
N ALA A 16 35.15 -5.22 51.58
CA ALA A 16 33.86 -4.70 51.17
C ALA A 16 33.19 -5.75 50.26
N LEU A 17 32.38 -6.62 50.86
CA LEU A 17 31.34 -7.34 50.13
C LEU A 17 30.36 -6.29 49.61
N ILE A 18 30.43 -5.97 48.32
CA ILE A 18 29.30 -5.35 47.63
C ILE A 18 28.26 -6.46 47.49
N ALA A 19 27.34 -6.51 48.46
CA ALA A 19 26.13 -7.29 48.33
C ALA A 19 25.36 -6.75 47.12
N PHE A 20 25.24 -7.57 46.07
CA PHE A 20 24.18 -7.38 45.08
C PHE A 20 22.86 -7.57 45.82
N THR A 21 22.28 -6.46 46.29
CA THR A 21 20.87 -6.43 46.67
C THR A 21 20.07 -6.56 45.39
N SER A 22 19.60 -7.79 45.13
CA SER A 22 18.44 -8.02 44.29
C SER A 22 17.25 -7.29 44.92
N CYS A 23 17.02 -6.04 44.52
CA CYS A 23 15.71 -5.44 44.63
C CYS A 23 15.03 -5.63 43.29
N SER A 24 14.21 -6.68 43.25
CA SER A 24 13.02 -6.75 42.43
C SER A 24 12.13 -5.54 42.72
N GLU A 25 12.21 -4.50 41.89
CA GLU A 25 11.00 -3.75 41.57
C GLU A 25 10.59 -4.20 40.17
N GLU A 26 9.70 -5.19 40.15
CA GLU A 26 8.72 -5.28 39.08
C GLU A 26 8.10 -3.89 38.94
N GLN A 27 8.48 -3.12 37.92
CA GLN A 27 7.63 -2.03 37.45
C GLN A 27 6.35 -2.68 36.93
N GLN A 28 5.40 -2.90 37.83
CA GLN A 28 4.05 -3.27 37.47
C GLN A 28 3.49 -2.06 36.70
N PHE A 29 3.45 -2.19 35.37
CA PHE A 29 2.71 -1.30 34.49
C PHE A 29 1.24 -1.35 34.92
N THR A 30 0.84 -0.40 35.76
CA THR A 30 -0.49 -0.36 36.39
C THR A 30 -1.43 0.60 35.67
N ASN A 31 -0.90 1.49 34.82
CA ASN A 31 -1.69 2.42 34.00
C ASN A 31 -0.94 2.81 32.72
N GLN A 32 -1.44 2.34 31.56
CA GLN A 32 -0.86 2.59 30.23
C GLN A 32 -0.72 4.08 29.89
N GLU A 33 -1.63 4.92 30.39
CA GLU A 33 -1.63 6.35 30.08
C GLU A 33 -0.42 7.05 30.73
N LYS A 34 -0.20 6.79 32.03
CA LYS A 34 0.96 7.32 32.76
C LYS A 34 2.28 6.75 32.23
N ASP A 35 2.27 5.49 31.85
CA ASP A 35 3.48 4.81 31.41
C ASP A 35 3.90 5.24 30.00
N ALA A 36 2.97 5.62 29.11
CA ALA A 36 3.30 6.17 27.79
C ALA A 36 4.13 7.46 27.85
N LYS A 37 3.92 8.32 28.87
CA LYS A 37 4.80 9.49 29.06
C LYS A 37 6.21 9.13 29.55
N ARG A 38 6.36 7.99 30.24
CA ARG A 38 7.63 7.50 30.80
C ARG A 38 8.46 6.70 29.81
N VAL A 39 7.83 6.01 28.87
CA VAL A 39 8.53 5.26 27.82
C VAL A 39 9.30 6.24 26.94
N ASP A 40 10.58 5.93 26.73
CA ASP A 40 11.43 6.67 25.82
C ASP A 40 11.14 6.26 24.37
N VAL A 41 10.93 7.27 23.52
CA VAL A 41 10.72 7.10 22.09
C VAL A 41 11.52 8.18 21.40
N SER A 42 12.54 7.77 20.65
CA SER A 42 13.40 8.71 19.94
C SER A 42 12.64 9.35 18.78
N PRO A 43 12.77 10.67 18.58
CA PRO A 43 12.22 11.32 17.40
C PRO A 43 12.96 10.88 16.13
N LEU A 44 12.29 10.98 14.98
CA LEU A 44 12.93 10.82 13.67
C LEU A 44 14.18 11.69 13.54
N THR A 45 15.18 11.17 12.82
CA THR A 45 16.33 12.00 12.42
C THR A 45 15.89 13.11 11.47
N PRO A 46 16.67 14.22 11.33
CA PRO A 46 16.33 15.28 10.37
C PRO A 46 16.13 14.78 8.93
N GLU A 47 16.90 13.79 8.50
CA GLU A 47 16.79 13.20 7.16
C GLU A 47 15.47 12.44 6.98
N MET A 48 15.08 11.64 7.98
CA MET A 48 13.78 10.95 7.97
C MET A 48 12.62 11.94 8.09
N ALA A 49 12.75 12.97 8.94
CA ALA A 49 11.74 14.02 9.06
C ALA A 49 11.50 14.74 7.71
N LYS A 50 12.54 14.95 6.91
CA LYS A 50 12.39 15.51 5.56
C LYS A 50 11.56 14.61 4.63
N VAL A 51 11.77 13.29 4.68
CA VAL A 51 11.00 12.34 3.86
C VAL A 51 9.56 12.23 4.36
N ARG A 52 9.34 12.24 5.68
CA ARG A 52 7.99 12.35 6.28
C ARG A 52 7.24 13.57 5.73
N ASP A 53 7.91 14.71 5.61
CA ASP A 53 7.30 15.96 5.15
C ASP A 53 6.95 15.98 3.65
N TYR A 54 7.32 14.94 2.89
CA TYR A 54 6.81 14.76 1.54
C TYR A 54 5.33 14.37 1.52
N VAL A 55 4.76 13.96 2.65
CA VAL A 55 3.36 13.56 2.76
C VAL A 55 2.50 14.74 3.24
N PRO A 56 1.36 15.04 2.59
CA PRO A 56 0.44 16.06 3.06
C PRO A 56 -0.14 15.68 4.43
N LEU A 57 -0.23 16.65 5.34
CA LEU A 57 -0.92 16.44 6.61
C LEU A 57 -2.42 16.26 6.37
N TYR A 58 -2.98 15.32 7.12
CA TYR A 58 -4.37 14.89 7.10
C TYR A 58 -4.82 14.30 5.76
N ALA A 59 -3.91 13.57 5.11
CA ALA A 59 -4.17 12.91 3.83
C ALA A 59 -5.35 11.93 3.90
N CYS A 60 -6.30 12.07 2.97
CA CYS A 60 -7.36 11.10 2.74
C CYS A 60 -6.84 10.00 1.81
N VAL A 61 -6.63 8.81 2.33
CA VAL A 61 -6.19 7.64 1.58
C VAL A 61 -7.42 6.79 1.23
N ALA A 62 -7.70 6.67 -0.06
CA ALA A 62 -8.81 5.88 -0.58
C ALA A 62 -8.46 4.40 -0.54
N HIS A 63 -8.90 3.71 0.52
CA HIS A 63 -8.58 2.31 0.80
C HIS A 63 -9.13 1.42 -0.32
N ARG A 64 -8.22 0.80 -1.08
CA ARG A 64 -8.50 0.05 -2.33
C ARG A 64 -9.33 0.82 -3.36
N GLY A 65 -9.23 2.15 -3.34
CA GLY A 65 -10.12 3.09 -4.04
C GLY A 65 -11.44 3.30 -3.29
N SER A 66 -12.31 2.31 -3.25
CA SER A 66 -13.45 2.23 -2.33
C SER A 66 -13.94 0.80 -2.30
N THR A 67 -14.18 0.29 -1.10
CA THR A 67 -14.84 -1.03 -0.89
C THR A 67 -16.35 -0.88 -0.65
N TYR A 68 -16.87 0.36 -0.61
CA TYR A 68 -18.29 0.63 -0.42
C TYR A 68 -19.00 0.97 -1.74
N TRP A 69 -18.38 1.77 -2.61
CA TRP A 69 -19.04 2.28 -3.84
C TRP A 69 -18.76 1.45 -5.09
N THR A 70 -17.70 0.65 -5.06
CA THR A 70 -17.13 0.00 -6.26
C THR A 70 -16.46 -1.32 -5.89
N PRO A 71 -16.27 -2.23 -6.86
CA PRO A 71 -15.40 -3.40 -6.67
C PRO A 71 -13.96 -2.95 -6.41
N GLU A 72 -13.40 -3.39 -5.28
CA GLU A 72 -12.08 -2.95 -4.78
C GLU A 72 -10.94 -3.18 -5.81
N GLU A 73 -9.94 -2.28 -5.83
CA GLU A 73 -8.71 -2.42 -6.64
C GLU A 73 -8.91 -2.52 -8.17
N THR A 74 -10.09 -2.12 -8.65
CA THR A 74 -10.41 -2.07 -10.07
C THR A 74 -10.27 -0.66 -10.66
N GLU A 75 -10.36 -0.58 -11.99
CA GLU A 75 -10.50 0.69 -12.72
C GLU A 75 -11.59 1.58 -12.12
N ALA A 76 -12.74 1.00 -11.75
CA ALA A 76 -13.88 1.75 -11.21
C ALA A 76 -13.51 2.44 -9.89
N ALA A 77 -12.90 1.69 -8.97
CA ALA A 77 -12.59 2.15 -7.63
C ALA A 77 -11.60 3.32 -7.62
N TRP A 78 -10.52 3.21 -8.40
CA TRP A 78 -9.49 4.25 -8.41
C TRP A 78 -9.86 5.48 -9.23
N ARG A 79 -10.56 5.32 -10.35
CA ARG A 79 -11.09 6.48 -11.10
C ARG A 79 -12.14 7.23 -10.27
N TRP A 80 -13.00 6.51 -9.54
CA TRP A 80 -13.93 7.10 -8.59
C TRP A 80 -13.19 7.88 -7.50
N ALA A 81 -12.26 7.25 -6.78
CA ALA A 81 -11.53 7.88 -5.70
C ALA A 81 -10.74 9.14 -6.12
N ARG A 82 -10.10 9.10 -7.29
CA ARG A 82 -9.45 10.28 -7.90
C ARG A 82 -10.46 11.41 -8.10
N ASN A 83 -11.62 11.09 -8.69
CA ASN A 83 -12.62 12.10 -9.00
C ASN A 83 -13.33 12.64 -7.73
N MET A 84 -13.42 11.85 -6.66
CA MET A 84 -13.88 12.31 -5.34
C MET A 84 -12.90 13.29 -4.67
N GLY A 85 -11.63 13.28 -5.06
CA GLY A 85 -10.59 14.15 -4.49
C GLY A 85 -9.85 13.54 -3.31
N ALA A 86 -9.70 12.22 -3.27
CA ALA A 86 -8.75 11.57 -2.36
C ALA A 86 -7.31 12.01 -2.65
N ASP A 87 -6.47 12.06 -1.62
CA ASP A 87 -5.07 12.47 -1.75
C ASP A 87 -4.20 11.30 -2.28
N TYR A 88 -4.59 10.06 -1.95
CA TYR A 88 -3.92 8.83 -2.37
C TYR A 88 -4.89 7.75 -2.81
N LEU A 89 -4.45 6.94 -3.77
CA LEU A 89 -5.07 5.68 -4.18
C LEU A 89 -4.28 4.51 -3.58
N GLU A 90 -4.93 3.69 -2.76
CA GLU A 90 -4.29 2.56 -2.08
C GLU A 90 -4.46 1.25 -2.86
N SER A 91 -3.51 0.31 -2.71
CA SER A 91 -3.53 -1.01 -3.34
C SER A 91 -2.69 -2.03 -2.59
N ASP A 92 -3.05 -3.30 -2.68
CA ASP A 92 -2.38 -4.45 -2.11
C ASP A 92 -1.61 -5.25 -3.17
N LEU A 93 -0.28 -5.34 -3.09
CA LEU A 93 0.51 -5.89 -4.19
C LEU A 93 0.77 -7.39 -4.11
N GLN A 94 0.51 -8.06 -5.24
CA GLN A 94 1.00 -9.39 -5.54
C GLN A 94 1.66 -9.47 -6.91
N ALA A 95 2.31 -10.60 -7.22
CA ALA A 95 2.90 -10.85 -8.52
C ALA A 95 2.38 -12.12 -9.18
N THR A 96 2.18 -12.04 -10.50
CA THR A 96 1.81 -13.17 -11.35
C THR A 96 2.98 -14.13 -11.55
N LYS A 97 2.70 -15.27 -12.19
CA LYS A 97 3.74 -16.20 -12.67
C LYS A 97 4.77 -15.40 -13.45
N ASP A 98 4.39 -14.76 -14.54
CA ASP A 98 5.26 -13.93 -15.39
C ASP A 98 5.70 -12.58 -14.79
N GLY A 99 5.61 -12.40 -13.48
CA GLY A 99 6.27 -11.30 -12.78
C GLY A 99 5.62 -9.92 -12.93
N VAL A 100 4.39 -9.86 -13.43
CA VAL A 100 3.56 -8.63 -13.44
C VAL A 100 3.10 -8.37 -12.01
N VAL A 101 3.36 -7.14 -11.52
CA VAL A 101 2.87 -6.69 -10.22
C VAL A 101 1.45 -6.15 -10.37
N LEU A 102 0.52 -6.72 -9.62
CA LEU A 102 -0.90 -6.39 -9.65
C LEU A 102 -1.47 -6.21 -8.25
N ALA A 103 -2.68 -5.65 -8.21
CA ALA A 103 -3.43 -5.40 -6.99
C ALA A 103 -4.35 -6.59 -6.67
N ASN A 104 -4.14 -7.19 -5.50
CA ASN A 104 -5.00 -8.21 -4.90
C ASN A 104 -4.77 -8.27 -3.39
N HIS A 105 -5.78 -7.87 -2.61
CA HIS A 105 -5.74 -7.87 -1.15
C HIS A 105 -5.56 -9.25 -0.51
N ASP A 106 -6.35 -10.24 -0.94
CA ASP A 106 -6.44 -11.54 -0.28
C ASP A 106 -5.29 -12.47 -0.68
N GLU A 107 -5.02 -13.54 0.08
CA GLU A 107 -3.98 -14.52 -0.29
C GLU A 107 -4.23 -15.21 -1.65
N ASN A 108 -5.48 -15.23 -2.12
CA ASN A 108 -5.90 -15.86 -3.38
C ASN A 108 -6.99 -15.03 -4.05
N LEU A 109 -7.33 -15.39 -5.29
CA LEU A 109 -8.23 -14.61 -6.16
C LEU A 109 -9.72 -14.95 -6.01
N LYS A 110 -10.12 -15.84 -5.08
CA LYS A 110 -11.47 -16.40 -5.05
C LYS A 110 -12.56 -15.41 -4.67
N ARG A 111 -12.30 -14.51 -3.70
CA ARG A 111 -13.31 -13.59 -3.19
C ARG A 111 -13.66 -12.50 -4.21
N THR A 112 -12.64 -11.98 -4.89
CA THR A 112 -12.73 -10.76 -5.71
C THR A 112 -12.74 -11.03 -7.21
N THR A 113 -12.80 -12.29 -7.62
CA THR A 113 -12.89 -12.67 -9.03
C THR A 113 -13.77 -13.92 -9.22
N ASN A 114 -14.09 -14.25 -10.47
CA ASN A 114 -14.75 -15.51 -10.83
C ASN A 114 -13.77 -16.64 -11.19
N ILE A 115 -12.59 -16.67 -10.57
CA ILE A 115 -11.53 -17.64 -10.91
C ILE A 115 -11.99 -19.10 -10.86
N GLU A 116 -12.86 -19.46 -9.91
CA GLU A 116 -13.38 -20.82 -9.73
C GLU A 116 -14.36 -21.24 -10.85
N ASP A 117 -14.93 -20.26 -11.57
CA ASP A 117 -15.78 -20.51 -12.74
C ASP A 117 -14.98 -20.61 -14.04
N VAL A 118 -13.82 -19.95 -14.11
CA VAL A 118 -12.99 -19.85 -15.33
C VAL A 118 -11.91 -20.94 -15.36
N PHE A 119 -11.31 -21.25 -14.21
CA PHE A 119 -10.24 -22.24 -14.08
C PHE A 119 -10.58 -23.28 -13.02
N SER A 120 -10.23 -24.54 -13.30
CA SER A 120 -10.30 -25.62 -12.31
C SER A 120 -9.19 -25.52 -11.26
N ASP A 121 -9.20 -26.43 -10.29
CA ASP A 121 -8.10 -26.61 -9.33
C ASP A 121 -6.78 -27.15 -9.93
N GLU A 122 -6.80 -27.52 -11.21
CA GLU A 122 -5.63 -27.93 -11.99
C GLU A 122 -5.02 -26.77 -12.78
N VAL A 123 -3.78 -26.95 -13.27
CA VAL A 123 -3.14 -26.00 -14.19
C VAL A 123 -4.10 -25.63 -15.33
N PRO A 124 -4.25 -24.34 -15.69
CA PRO A 124 -5.15 -23.91 -16.75
C PRO A 124 -4.99 -24.76 -18.00
N THR A 125 -6.08 -25.34 -18.49
CA THR A 125 -6.07 -26.19 -19.69
C THR A 125 -5.57 -25.43 -20.92
N ILE A 126 -5.77 -24.10 -20.92
CA ILE A 126 -5.31 -23.16 -21.93
C ILE A 126 -3.80 -22.90 -21.89
N ARG A 127 -3.07 -23.33 -20.86
CA ARG A 127 -1.64 -23.00 -20.65
C ARG A 127 -0.78 -23.41 -21.84
N LYS A 128 -1.07 -24.55 -22.45
CA LYS A 128 -0.38 -25.00 -23.67
C LYS A 128 -0.71 -24.10 -24.85
N ASP A 129 -1.96 -23.69 -25.00
CA ASP A 129 -2.38 -22.76 -26.06
C ASP A 129 -1.77 -21.37 -25.89
N PHE A 130 -1.59 -20.92 -24.64
CA PHE A 130 -0.83 -19.71 -24.34
C PHE A 130 0.61 -19.81 -24.86
N TYR A 131 1.33 -20.90 -24.58
CA TYR A 131 2.66 -21.11 -25.16
C TYR A 131 2.62 -21.23 -26.69
N ARG A 132 1.63 -21.91 -27.25
CA ARG A 132 1.41 -22.00 -28.70
C ARG A 132 1.02 -20.67 -29.34
N SER A 133 0.70 -19.61 -28.58
CA SER A 133 0.32 -18.32 -29.16
C SER A 133 1.52 -17.51 -29.65
N PHE A 134 2.73 -17.78 -29.14
CA PHE A 134 3.93 -17.04 -29.50
C PHE A 134 4.44 -17.41 -30.90
N ARG A 135 4.81 -16.39 -31.70
CA ARG A 135 5.21 -16.53 -33.11
C ARG A 135 6.58 -15.90 -33.36
N ASN A 136 7.33 -16.48 -34.28
CA ASN A 136 8.53 -15.87 -34.86
C ASN A 136 8.15 -14.73 -35.82
N GLU A 137 9.13 -13.92 -36.23
CA GLU A 137 8.93 -12.84 -37.22
C GLU A 137 8.37 -13.35 -38.56
N ASP A 138 8.69 -14.59 -38.95
CA ASP A 138 8.18 -15.24 -40.17
C ASP A 138 6.76 -15.82 -40.02
N GLY A 139 6.15 -15.69 -38.83
CA GLY A 139 4.81 -16.22 -38.52
C GLY A 139 4.75 -17.70 -38.13
N SER A 140 5.89 -18.40 -38.05
CA SER A 140 5.94 -19.77 -37.54
C SER A 140 5.75 -19.82 -36.01
N GLN A 141 5.30 -20.98 -35.49
CA GLN A 141 5.17 -21.19 -34.03
C GLN A 141 6.55 -21.13 -33.37
N HIS A 142 6.67 -20.32 -32.31
CA HIS A 142 7.96 -20.05 -31.67
C HIS A 142 8.46 -21.23 -30.82
N PHE A 143 7.60 -21.78 -29.95
CA PHE A 143 7.96 -22.91 -29.09
C PHE A 143 7.50 -24.24 -29.70
N THR A 144 8.38 -25.26 -29.69
CA THR A 144 8.02 -26.59 -30.20
C THR A 144 7.04 -27.29 -29.26
N GLU A 145 6.28 -28.28 -29.77
CA GLU A 145 5.35 -29.05 -28.91
C GLU A 145 6.07 -29.83 -27.79
N ASP A 146 7.31 -30.28 -28.04
CA ASP A 146 8.13 -30.94 -27.02
C ASP A 146 8.55 -29.96 -25.92
N ASP A 147 8.96 -28.74 -26.26
CA ASP A 147 9.28 -27.68 -25.29
C ASP A 147 8.06 -27.32 -24.43
N ILE A 148 6.88 -27.20 -25.08
CA ILE A 148 5.61 -26.89 -24.42
C ILE A 148 5.22 -27.99 -23.45
N LYS A 149 5.36 -29.27 -23.87
CA LYS A 149 5.09 -30.41 -23.00
C LYS A 149 6.02 -30.40 -21.78
N GLU A 150 7.32 -30.21 -21.98
CA GLU A 150 8.29 -30.20 -20.88
C GLU A 150 8.03 -29.05 -19.88
N GLN A 151 7.70 -27.86 -20.38
CA GLN A 151 7.36 -26.73 -19.51
C GLN A 151 6.03 -26.94 -18.78
N TYR A 152 5.04 -27.54 -19.42
CA TYR A 152 3.77 -27.86 -18.77
C TYR A 152 3.95 -28.86 -17.61
N GLU A 153 4.83 -29.86 -17.76
CA GLU A 153 5.19 -30.78 -16.67
C GLU A 153 5.90 -30.09 -15.50
N ARG A 154 6.61 -28.98 -15.74
CA ARG A 154 7.13 -28.12 -14.66
C ARG A 154 6.00 -27.34 -14.00
N ASP A 155 5.10 -26.76 -14.79
CA ASP A 155 3.96 -26.01 -14.28
C ASP A 155 3.09 -26.88 -13.36
N LEU A 156 2.83 -28.15 -13.73
CA LEU A 156 2.09 -29.11 -12.90
C LEU A 156 2.68 -29.31 -11.49
N LYS A 157 4.01 -29.21 -11.33
CA LYS A 157 4.69 -29.44 -10.04
C LYS A 157 4.63 -28.22 -9.12
N ASP A 158 4.58 -27.03 -9.70
CA ASP A 158 4.67 -25.76 -8.97
C ASP A 158 3.29 -25.10 -8.78
N PHE A 159 2.24 -25.65 -9.39
CA PHE A 159 0.93 -25.03 -9.42
C PHE A 159 0.24 -25.02 -8.07
N ARG A 160 -0.29 -23.86 -7.70
CA ARG A 160 -1.16 -23.66 -6.54
C ARG A 160 -2.44 -22.98 -7.03
N SER A 161 -3.55 -23.72 -7.03
CA SER A 161 -4.86 -23.22 -7.46
C SER A 161 -5.20 -21.89 -6.79
N ASN A 162 -5.70 -20.94 -7.57
CA ASN A 162 -6.20 -19.63 -7.16
C ASN A 162 -5.19 -18.60 -6.62
N TYR A 163 -3.90 -18.96 -6.48
CA TYR A 163 -2.86 -18.00 -6.08
C TYR A 163 -2.33 -17.24 -7.29
N THR A 164 -2.23 -15.91 -7.19
CA THR A 164 -1.76 -14.99 -8.24
C THR A 164 -0.49 -15.49 -8.93
N MET A 165 0.50 -15.94 -8.14
CA MET A 165 1.79 -16.43 -8.62
C MET A 165 1.74 -17.67 -9.53
N SER A 166 0.59 -18.34 -9.65
CA SER A 166 0.41 -19.55 -10.45
C SER A 166 -0.08 -19.29 -11.88
N TYR A 167 -0.55 -18.08 -12.16
CA TYR A 167 -1.18 -17.70 -13.42
C TYR A 167 -0.36 -16.64 -14.14
N TYR A 168 -0.29 -16.71 -15.47
CA TYR A 168 0.22 -15.61 -16.28
C TYR A 168 -0.78 -14.44 -16.24
N TYR A 169 -0.31 -13.19 -16.33
CA TYR A 169 -1.23 -12.06 -16.29
C TYR A 169 -2.29 -12.11 -17.40
N ALA A 170 -1.92 -12.56 -18.60
CA ALA A 170 -2.86 -12.79 -19.70
C ALA A 170 -3.98 -13.79 -19.36
N GLU A 171 -3.70 -14.81 -18.54
CA GLU A 171 -4.72 -15.75 -18.05
C GLU A 171 -5.67 -15.06 -17.05
N LEU A 172 -5.11 -14.23 -16.16
CA LEU A 172 -5.91 -13.47 -15.19
C LEU A 172 -6.80 -12.41 -15.83
N LEU A 173 -6.43 -11.88 -17.00
CA LEU A 173 -7.29 -10.98 -17.78
C LEU A 173 -8.50 -11.68 -18.42
N MET A 174 -8.64 -13.00 -18.28
CA MET A 174 -9.86 -13.73 -18.64
C MET A 174 -10.93 -13.69 -17.55
N LEU A 175 -10.56 -13.26 -16.34
CA LEU A 175 -11.44 -13.21 -15.18
C LEU A 175 -12.30 -11.94 -15.18
N ASP A 176 -13.43 -12.03 -14.50
CA ASP A 176 -14.26 -10.92 -14.06
C ASP A 176 -13.87 -10.55 -12.63
N ALA A 177 -13.45 -9.30 -12.40
CA ALA A 177 -13.08 -8.77 -11.09
C ALA A 177 -14.13 -7.83 -10.46
N GLY A 178 -15.35 -7.78 -11.00
CA GLY A 178 -16.40 -6.86 -10.60
C GLY A 178 -17.72 -7.51 -10.18
N LYS A 179 -18.13 -8.64 -10.78
CA LYS A 179 -19.43 -9.26 -10.49
C LYS A 179 -19.62 -9.61 -9.01
N TRP A 180 -18.57 -10.09 -8.34
CA TRP A 180 -18.62 -10.47 -6.91
C TRP A 180 -19.16 -9.34 -6.02
N PHE A 181 -18.88 -8.08 -6.37
CA PHE A 181 -19.33 -6.92 -5.62
C PHE A 181 -20.84 -6.72 -5.73
N ASN A 182 -21.40 -6.90 -6.94
CA ASN A 182 -22.86 -6.85 -7.14
C ASN A 182 -23.56 -7.94 -6.32
N ASP A 183 -22.97 -9.13 -6.25
CA ASP A 183 -23.51 -10.24 -5.48
C ASP A 183 -23.42 -9.98 -3.95
N ALA A 184 -22.33 -9.34 -3.50
CA ALA A 184 -22.08 -9.06 -2.09
C ALA A 184 -22.83 -7.81 -1.57
N THR A 185 -23.10 -6.84 -2.44
CA THR A 185 -23.73 -5.54 -2.10
C THR A 185 -24.83 -5.16 -3.10
N PRO A 186 -25.97 -5.87 -3.11
CA PRO A 186 -27.04 -5.65 -4.11
C PRO A 186 -27.58 -4.22 -4.14
N GLU A 187 -27.46 -3.45 -3.06
CA GLU A 187 -27.86 -2.05 -2.97
C GLU A 187 -26.92 -1.08 -3.69
N GLN A 188 -25.68 -1.49 -3.98
CA GLN A 188 -24.69 -0.73 -4.75
C GLN A 188 -24.44 -1.33 -6.14
N GLU A 189 -25.24 -2.33 -6.53
CA GLU A 189 -25.07 -3.07 -7.78
C GLU A 189 -25.06 -2.13 -8.99
N ARG A 190 -24.11 -2.39 -9.90
CA ARG A 190 -24.12 -1.83 -11.25
C ARG A 190 -23.83 -2.91 -12.27
N LEU A 191 -24.69 -3.04 -13.26
CA LEU A 191 -24.51 -4.04 -14.34
C LEU A 191 -23.19 -3.85 -15.10
N SER A 192 -22.66 -2.63 -15.14
CA SER A 192 -21.40 -2.24 -15.76
C SER A 192 -20.15 -2.77 -15.02
N PHE A 193 -20.28 -3.20 -13.76
CA PHE A 193 -19.17 -3.80 -13.02
C PHE A 193 -18.88 -5.25 -13.46
N ALA A 194 -19.92 -6.00 -13.83
CA ALA A 194 -19.78 -7.38 -14.26
C ALA A 194 -19.40 -7.46 -15.74
N ALA A 195 -18.53 -8.41 -16.07
CA ALA A 195 -18.30 -8.83 -17.44
C ALA A 195 -19.57 -9.49 -18.01
N LYS A 196 -19.88 -9.20 -19.26
CA LYS A 196 -20.92 -9.93 -20.01
C LYS A 196 -20.37 -11.24 -20.55
N HIS A 197 -19.07 -11.27 -20.85
CA HIS A 197 -18.37 -12.44 -21.35
C HIS A 197 -17.02 -12.58 -20.65
N ASN A 198 -16.80 -13.76 -20.06
CA ASN A 198 -15.47 -14.17 -19.61
C ASN A 198 -14.51 -14.26 -20.80
N GLY A 199 -13.21 -14.18 -20.50
CA GLY A 199 -12.19 -14.42 -21.51
C GLY A 199 -12.20 -15.86 -22.01
N LYS A 200 -11.65 -16.06 -23.21
CA LYS A 200 -11.55 -17.37 -23.85
C LYS A 200 -10.35 -17.43 -24.79
N VAL A 201 -9.93 -18.63 -25.14
CA VAL A 201 -9.01 -18.83 -26.26
C VAL A 201 -9.79 -18.78 -27.57
N ILE A 202 -9.29 -18.00 -28.53
CA ILE A 202 -9.81 -17.97 -29.90
C ILE A 202 -8.74 -18.49 -30.86
N TYR A 203 -9.18 -19.07 -31.97
CA TYR A 203 -8.31 -19.64 -32.98
C TYR A 203 -8.49 -18.94 -34.31
N GLU A 204 -7.44 -18.30 -34.80
CA GLU A 204 -7.42 -17.68 -36.13
C GLU A 204 -6.46 -18.45 -37.03
N LYS A 205 -7.00 -19.10 -38.08
CA LYS A 205 -6.21 -19.97 -38.99
C LYS A 205 -5.36 -21.02 -38.24
N GLY A 206 -5.88 -21.54 -37.13
CA GLY A 206 -5.21 -22.54 -36.29
C GLY A 206 -4.21 -21.96 -35.26
N VAL A 207 -4.04 -20.64 -35.21
CA VAL A 207 -3.21 -19.95 -34.21
C VAL A 207 -4.07 -19.56 -33.00
N PRO A 208 -3.77 -20.06 -31.79
CA PRO A 208 -4.48 -19.65 -30.58
C PRO A 208 -4.05 -18.25 -30.14
N SER A 209 -5.00 -17.50 -29.57
CA SER A 209 -4.74 -16.27 -28.82
C SER A 209 -5.74 -16.12 -27.68
N ILE A 210 -5.35 -15.39 -26.64
CA ILE A 210 -6.24 -15.10 -25.50
C ILE A 210 -7.07 -13.87 -25.83
N GLN A 211 -8.40 -14.04 -25.75
CA GLN A 211 -9.36 -12.94 -25.73
C GLN A 211 -9.73 -12.67 -24.27
N TYR A 212 -9.52 -11.43 -23.81
CA TYR A 212 -9.83 -11.02 -22.44
C TYR A 212 -11.34 -10.92 -22.18
N ALA A 213 -11.72 -10.94 -20.90
CA ALA A 213 -13.08 -10.61 -20.49
C ALA A 213 -13.45 -9.18 -20.90
N ASP A 214 -14.73 -8.81 -20.92
CA ASP A 214 -15.21 -7.48 -21.33
C ASP A 214 -15.62 -6.56 -20.16
N GLY A 215 -15.23 -6.90 -18.94
CA GLY A 215 -15.58 -6.18 -17.71
C GLY A 215 -14.42 -5.49 -17.00
N LEU A 216 -14.50 -5.47 -15.66
CA LEU A 216 -13.41 -5.05 -14.76
C LEU A 216 -12.38 -6.18 -14.60
N TYR A 217 -11.11 -5.79 -14.43
CA TYR A 217 -9.97 -6.71 -14.33
C TYR A 217 -9.25 -6.55 -13.00
N VAL A 218 -8.43 -7.55 -12.68
CA VAL A 218 -7.36 -7.44 -11.68
C VAL A 218 -6.31 -6.44 -12.20
N SER A 219 -6.25 -5.27 -11.59
CA SER A 219 -5.45 -4.15 -12.10
C SER A 219 -3.96 -4.33 -11.81
N ALA A 220 -3.10 -3.98 -12.77
CA ALA A 220 -1.66 -3.90 -12.56
C ALA A 220 -1.25 -2.61 -11.82
N LEU A 221 -0.05 -2.56 -11.23
CA LEU A 221 0.50 -1.33 -10.63
C LEU A 221 0.58 -0.18 -11.66
N GLN A 222 0.92 -0.49 -12.91
CA GLN A 222 0.94 0.46 -14.01
C GLN A 222 -0.46 1.05 -14.27
N ASP A 223 -1.53 0.29 -14.04
CA ASP A 223 -2.91 0.78 -14.20
C ASP A 223 -3.20 1.85 -13.16
N GLN A 224 -2.88 1.57 -11.88
CA GLN A 224 -3.05 2.49 -10.76
C GLN A 224 -2.33 3.83 -11.02
N ILE A 225 -1.07 3.77 -11.46
CA ILE A 225 -0.28 4.94 -11.86
C ILE A 225 -1.01 5.73 -12.96
N ASN A 226 -1.56 5.05 -13.97
CA ASN A 226 -2.28 5.71 -15.06
C ASN A 226 -3.59 6.35 -14.61
N TYR A 227 -4.36 5.70 -13.75
CA TYR A 227 -5.57 6.31 -13.19
C TYR A 227 -5.21 7.57 -12.40
N ALA A 228 -4.16 7.52 -11.58
CA ALA A 228 -3.66 8.69 -10.83
C ALA A 228 -3.21 9.85 -11.73
N MET A 229 -2.68 9.56 -12.92
CA MET A 229 -2.28 10.56 -13.92
C MET A 229 -3.44 11.17 -14.72
N GLY A 230 -4.68 10.67 -14.55
CA GLY A 230 -5.84 11.13 -15.31
C GLY A 230 -6.12 10.33 -16.59
N ASN A 231 -5.54 9.12 -16.70
CA ASN A 231 -5.80 8.21 -17.82
C ASN A 231 -6.80 7.12 -17.40
N LYS A 232 -7.26 6.34 -18.38
CA LYS A 232 -8.08 5.13 -18.20
C LYS A 232 -7.60 4.03 -19.15
N LEU A 233 -8.13 2.82 -19.00
CA LEU A 233 -7.81 1.73 -19.93
C LEU A 233 -8.31 2.06 -21.33
N ASN A 234 -7.50 1.78 -22.34
CA ASN A 234 -7.99 1.74 -23.71
C ASN A 234 -8.77 0.44 -23.93
N ARG A 235 -9.97 0.55 -24.49
CA ARG A 235 -10.87 -0.58 -24.68
C ARG A 235 -11.29 -0.67 -26.15
N ASP A 236 -11.46 -1.88 -26.65
CA ASP A 236 -11.97 -2.11 -27.98
C ASP A 236 -13.50 -1.90 -28.06
N VAL A 237 -14.07 -2.09 -29.26
CA VAL A 237 -15.51 -1.90 -29.52
C VAL A 237 -16.42 -2.83 -28.70
N ASN A 238 -15.89 -3.91 -28.14
CA ASN A 238 -16.62 -4.85 -27.29
C ASN A 238 -16.37 -4.58 -25.80
N GLY A 239 -15.64 -3.52 -25.44
CA GLY A 239 -15.33 -3.17 -24.05
C GLY A 239 -14.12 -3.89 -23.47
N ARG A 240 -13.39 -4.69 -24.26
CA ARG A 240 -12.23 -5.43 -23.77
C ARG A 240 -10.99 -4.55 -23.73
N ARG A 241 -10.16 -4.66 -22.70
CA ARG A 241 -8.89 -3.94 -22.61
C ARG A 241 -7.99 -4.27 -23.81
N ILE A 242 -7.33 -3.24 -24.33
CA ILE A 242 -6.25 -3.38 -25.30
C ILE A 242 -4.93 -3.48 -24.53
N LEU A 243 -4.34 -4.67 -24.49
CA LEU A 243 -3.01 -4.91 -23.92
C LEU A 243 -2.34 -6.05 -24.69
N THR A 244 -1.32 -5.73 -25.48
CA THR A 244 -0.57 -6.76 -26.22
C THR A 244 0.62 -7.23 -25.41
N TYR A 245 1.12 -8.42 -25.71
CA TYR A 245 2.32 -8.97 -25.10
C TYR A 245 3.21 -9.68 -26.13
N LYS A 246 4.52 -9.72 -25.86
CA LYS A 246 5.53 -10.43 -26.65
C LYS A 246 6.52 -11.16 -25.75
N ILE A 247 7.40 -11.97 -26.33
CA ILE A 247 8.58 -12.49 -25.62
C ILE A 247 9.55 -11.32 -25.45
N LYS A 248 10.12 -11.16 -24.25
CA LYS A 248 11.17 -10.17 -23.98
C LYS A 248 12.35 -10.37 -24.93
N ASP A 249 12.96 -9.28 -25.37
CA ASP A 249 13.97 -9.30 -26.43
C ASP A 249 15.20 -10.17 -26.06
N GLU A 250 15.57 -10.26 -24.78
CA GLU A 250 16.64 -11.13 -24.30
C GLU A 250 16.34 -12.65 -24.40
N TYR A 251 15.07 -13.02 -24.56
CA TYR A 251 14.60 -14.41 -24.63
C TYR A 251 14.04 -14.79 -26.01
N LYS A 252 13.97 -13.86 -26.96
CA LYS A 252 13.27 -14.02 -28.24
C LYS A 252 13.77 -15.14 -29.17
N ASN A 253 14.94 -15.72 -28.88
CA ASN A 253 15.56 -16.81 -29.64
C ASN A 253 15.77 -18.07 -28.79
N MET A 254 15.10 -18.17 -27.64
CA MET A 254 15.30 -19.25 -26.68
C MET A 254 14.06 -20.16 -26.61
N THR A 255 14.28 -21.46 -26.39
CA THR A 255 13.19 -22.38 -26.02
C THR A 255 12.69 -22.12 -24.60
N LEU A 256 11.51 -22.63 -24.22
CA LEU A 256 11.01 -22.51 -22.85
C LEU A 256 11.99 -23.09 -21.82
N LYS A 257 12.68 -24.18 -22.14
CA LYS A 257 13.73 -24.76 -21.29
C LYS A 257 14.92 -23.82 -21.13
N GLN A 258 15.41 -23.26 -22.23
CA GLN A 258 16.51 -22.30 -22.20
C GLN A 258 16.13 -21.04 -21.41
N ILE A 259 14.90 -20.55 -21.53
CA ILE A 259 14.36 -19.44 -20.73
C ILE A 259 14.37 -19.78 -19.25
N TYR A 260 13.82 -20.95 -18.89
CA TYR A 260 13.81 -21.42 -17.50
C TYR A 260 15.23 -21.48 -16.92
N GLU A 261 16.19 -22.03 -17.66
CA GLU A 261 17.60 -22.11 -17.26
C GLU A 261 18.29 -20.73 -17.22
N ALA A 262 17.98 -19.85 -18.16
CA ALA A 262 18.56 -18.51 -18.30
C ALA A 262 17.95 -17.46 -17.37
N SER A 263 16.85 -17.77 -16.69
CA SER A 263 16.19 -16.87 -15.74
C SER A 263 17.18 -16.25 -14.74
N ARG A 264 17.02 -14.94 -14.55
CA ARG A 264 17.89 -14.11 -13.71
C ARG A 264 17.08 -13.54 -12.55
N PRO A 265 17.72 -13.23 -11.41
CA PRO A 265 17.06 -12.43 -10.38
C PRO A 265 16.70 -11.05 -10.93
N ALA A 266 15.62 -10.44 -10.44
CA ALA A 266 15.38 -9.03 -10.73
C ALA A 266 16.54 -8.18 -10.17
N VAL A 267 16.93 -7.15 -10.92
CA VAL A 267 18.02 -6.24 -10.58
C VAL A 267 17.46 -4.82 -10.53
N LYS A 268 17.77 -4.09 -9.47
CA LYS A 268 17.32 -2.71 -9.26
C LYS A 268 17.96 -1.79 -10.29
N ASN A 269 17.23 -1.36 -11.33
CA ASN A 269 17.73 -0.48 -12.39
C ASN A 269 19.15 -0.82 -12.91
N GLY A 270 19.49 -2.10 -13.03
CA GLY A 270 20.82 -2.56 -13.46
C GLY A 270 21.93 -2.53 -12.40
N ASP A 271 21.66 -2.04 -11.19
CA ASP A 271 22.55 -2.12 -10.03
C ASP A 271 22.61 -3.55 -9.47
N ASN A 272 23.65 -4.28 -9.89
CA ASN A 272 23.88 -5.66 -9.48
C ASN A 272 24.19 -5.86 -7.98
N SER A 273 24.40 -4.77 -7.21
CA SER A 273 24.55 -4.85 -5.76
C SER A 273 23.22 -5.11 -5.03
N VAL A 274 22.09 -4.77 -5.68
CA VAL A 274 20.73 -5.02 -5.17
C VAL A 274 19.97 -5.91 -6.15
N LYS A 275 19.99 -7.21 -5.87
CA LYS A 275 19.34 -8.23 -6.70
C LYS A 275 18.47 -9.17 -5.88
N GLY A 276 17.40 -9.63 -6.52
CA GLY A 276 16.48 -10.61 -5.98
C GLY A 276 17.05 -12.03 -5.89
N SER A 277 16.21 -12.97 -5.48
CA SER A 277 16.49 -14.40 -5.66
C SER A 277 16.18 -14.81 -7.10
N LYS A 278 17.03 -15.65 -7.71
CA LYS A 278 16.66 -16.31 -8.97
C LYS A 278 15.42 -17.14 -8.73
N ALA A 279 14.39 -16.93 -9.54
CA ALA A 279 13.12 -17.61 -9.35
C ALA A 279 12.54 -18.08 -10.68
N SER A 280 13.22 -19.05 -11.28
CA SER A 280 12.89 -19.70 -12.55
C SER A 280 11.43 -20.13 -12.69
N LYS A 281 10.78 -20.51 -11.57
CA LYS A 281 9.37 -20.92 -11.51
C LYS A 281 8.38 -19.87 -12.02
N TYR A 282 8.76 -18.59 -11.95
CA TYR A 282 7.93 -17.47 -12.41
C TYR A 282 7.91 -17.38 -13.95
N MET A 283 8.91 -17.87 -14.69
CA MET A 283 8.86 -17.76 -16.17
C MET A 283 8.57 -16.32 -16.63
N ASP A 284 9.32 -15.36 -16.07
CA ASP A 284 9.21 -13.92 -16.34
C ASP A 284 9.82 -13.54 -17.70
N PHE A 285 9.30 -14.16 -18.77
CA PHE A 285 9.75 -13.98 -20.16
C PHE A 285 8.78 -13.15 -21.01
N VAL A 286 7.60 -12.85 -20.48
CA VAL A 286 6.54 -12.13 -21.18
C VAL A 286 6.70 -10.64 -20.92
N GLU A 287 6.61 -9.83 -21.97
CA GLU A 287 6.59 -8.38 -21.90
C GLU A 287 5.22 -7.87 -22.32
N TYR A 288 4.49 -7.25 -21.38
CA TYR A 288 3.22 -6.58 -21.66
C TYR A 288 3.46 -5.13 -22.06
N SER A 289 2.75 -4.68 -23.09
CA SER A 289 2.86 -3.32 -23.61
C SER A 289 2.02 -2.35 -22.77
N PHE A 290 2.42 -2.09 -21.51
CA PHE A 290 1.74 -1.10 -20.66
C PHE A 290 2.03 0.36 -21.09
N GLY A 291 3.17 0.67 -21.72
CA GLY A 291 3.60 2.06 -22.00
C GLY A 291 4.39 2.25 -23.31
N ASP A 292 4.87 3.48 -23.54
CA ASP A 292 5.50 3.94 -24.79
C ASP A 292 6.82 3.22 -25.15
N LYS A 293 7.48 2.52 -24.23
CA LYS A 293 8.68 1.69 -24.49
C LYS A 293 8.52 0.71 -25.66
N ASN A 294 7.28 0.33 -26.01
CA ASN A 294 6.94 -0.50 -27.17
C ASN A 294 5.86 0.12 -28.08
N GLY A 295 5.63 1.45 -28.02
CA GLY A 295 4.55 2.11 -28.76
C GLY A 295 3.14 1.75 -28.29
N SER A 296 2.97 1.46 -26.99
CA SER A 296 1.70 1.02 -26.40
C SER A 296 0.54 2.00 -26.63
N THR A 297 -0.65 1.42 -26.79
CA THR A 297 -1.94 2.11 -26.77
C THR A 297 -2.82 1.63 -25.60
N ALA A 298 -2.23 1.05 -24.55
CA ALA A 298 -2.98 0.42 -23.46
C ALA A 298 -3.81 1.39 -22.60
N TYR A 299 -3.48 2.69 -22.66
CA TYR A 299 -4.19 3.74 -21.95
C TYR A 299 -4.55 4.90 -22.88
N VAL A 300 -5.66 5.56 -22.56
CA VAL A 300 -6.09 6.81 -23.16
C VAL A 300 -6.38 7.83 -22.08
N LYS A 301 -6.40 9.12 -22.43
CA LYS A 301 -6.86 10.15 -21.51
C LYS A 301 -8.30 9.83 -21.08
N ASP A 302 -8.57 9.93 -19.79
CA ASP A 302 -9.92 9.78 -19.28
C ASP A 302 -10.71 11.07 -19.55
N GLU A 303 -11.77 10.98 -20.34
CA GLU A 303 -12.66 12.09 -20.65
C GLU A 303 -13.41 12.61 -19.41
N ALA A 304 -13.57 11.77 -18.39
CA ALA A 304 -14.17 12.12 -17.11
C ALA A 304 -13.12 12.56 -16.06
N ASP A 305 -11.84 12.70 -16.43
CA ASP A 305 -10.82 13.28 -15.55
C ASP A 305 -11.18 14.72 -15.15
N ASN A 306 -11.23 14.97 -13.84
CA ASN A 306 -11.56 16.28 -13.28
C ASN A 306 -10.32 17.09 -12.84
N GLY A 307 -9.12 16.63 -13.18
CA GLY A 307 -7.85 17.33 -12.93
C GLY A 307 -7.17 16.98 -11.61
N ASN A 308 -7.77 16.14 -10.75
CA ASN A 308 -7.10 15.64 -9.55
C ASN A 308 -5.95 14.69 -9.92
N ARG A 309 -4.82 14.83 -9.24
CA ARG A 309 -3.61 14.00 -9.39
C ARG A 309 -3.18 13.42 -8.05
N PRO A 310 -3.88 12.41 -7.52
CA PRO A 310 -3.51 11.74 -6.27
C PRO A 310 -2.15 11.05 -6.38
N GLY A 311 -1.53 10.80 -5.22
CA GLY A 311 -0.43 9.83 -5.12
C GLY A 311 -0.95 8.38 -5.11
N ILE A 312 -0.04 7.42 -5.02
CA ILE A 312 -0.36 6.01 -4.80
C ILE A 312 0.22 5.51 -3.48
N TYR A 313 -0.45 4.52 -2.88
CA TYR A 313 -0.10 3.97 -1.57
C TYR A 313 -0.08 2.43 -1.62
N PRO A 314 0.90 1.80 -2.30
CA PRO A 314 0.96 0.35 -2.43
C PRO A 314 1.45 -0.39 -1.17
N GLU A 315 0.80 -1.50 -0.85
CA GLU A 315 1.16 -2.44 0.22
C GLU A 315 1.95 -3.65 -0.30
N PHE A 316 3.07 -3.96 0.34
CA PHE A 316 3.76 -5.24 0.16
C PHE A 316 3.23 -6.30 1.13
N LYS A 317 3.00 -7.50 0.62
CA LYS A 317 2.71 -8.70 1.41
C LYS A 317 3.98 -9.49 1.75
N GLU A 318 3.83 -10.57 2.49
CA GLU A 318 4.90 -11.45 2.92
C GLU A 318 5.58 -12.19 1.76
N SER A 319 6.85 -12.55 1.98
CA SER A 319 7.69 -13.24 0.98
C SER A 319 7.33 -14.71 0.72
N TRP A 320 6.38 -15.29 1.46
CA TRP A 320 5.84 -16.61 1.15
C TRP A 320 4.73 -16.54 0.11
N LEU A 321 4.03 -15.41 0.01
CA LEU A 321 2.96 -15.15 -0.95
C LEU A 321 3.52 -14.59 -2.26
N ASN A 322 4.59 -13.80 -2.18
CA ASN A 322 5.18 -13.09 -3.31
C ASN A 322 6.62 -13.51 -3.61
N PRO A 323 7.11 -13.27 -4.85
CA PRO A 323 8.53 -13.35 -5.11
C PRO A 323 9.30 -12.39 -4.20
N LYS A 324 10.43 -12.85 -3.66
CA LYS A 324 11.31 -12.07 -2.76
C LYS A 324 11.90 -10.80 -3.39
N ASP A 325 11.67 -10.60 -4.69
CA ASP A 325 12.16 -9.49 -5.48
C ASP A 325 11.06 -8.50 -5.91
N ILE A 326 9.85 -8.61 -5.35
CA ILE A 326 8.71 -7.74 -5.68
C ILE A 326 9.01 -6.25 -5.44
N GLU A 327 9.77 -5.87 -4.41
CA GLU A 327 10.15 -4.48 -4.12
C GLU A 327 11.11 -3.94 -5.19
N ILE A 328 11.97 -4.80 -5.74
CA ILE A 328 12.84 -4.44 -6.87
C ILE A 328 11.97 -4.23 -8.12
N ARG A 329 10.99 -5.11 -8.36
CA ARG A 329 10.04 -4.97 -9.48
C ARG A 329 9.26 -3.66 -9.37
N VAL A 330 8.72 -3.36 -8.19
CA VAL A 330 8.04 -2.09 -7.92
C VAL A 330 8.98 -0.91 -8.10
N TYR A 331 10.21 -0.96 -7.58
CA TYR A 331 11.21 0.10 -7.79
C TYR A 331 11.42 0.40 -9.28
N ASN A 332 11.61 -0.65 -10.10
CA ASN A 332 11.84 -0.52 -11.53
C ASN A 332 10.58 0.00 -12.25
N ILE A 333 9.38 -0.49 -11.91
CA ILE A 333 8.12 0.02 -12.47
C ILE A 333 7.94 1.49 -12.14
N LEU A 334 8.13 1.89 -10.87
CA LEU A 334 8.03 3.30 -10.47
C LEU A 334 9.05 4.16 -11.21
N ASP A 335 10.28 3.68 -11.39
CA ASP A 335 11.28 4.44 -12.14
C ASP A 335 10.88 4.57 -13.60
N ASP A 336 10.51 3.48 -14.26
CA ASP A 336 10.08 3.46 -15.66
C ASP A 336 8.98 4.48 -15.95
N TRP A 337 8.03 4.64 -15.02
CA TRP A 337 6.91 5.57 -15.15
C TRP A 337 7.19 6.99 -14.65
N GLY A 338 8.37 7.27 -14.07
CA GLY A 338 8.69 8.60 -13.54
C GLY A 338 8.13 8.89 -12.14
N TRP A 339 7.75 7.84 -11.42
CA TRP A 339 7.14 7.91 -10.09
C TRP A 339 8.13 7.61 -8.96
N ASN A 340 9.35 7.15 -9.28
CA ASN A 340 10.39 6.92 -8.29
C ASN A 340 11.17 8.21 -7.99
N ILE A 341 10.92 8.81 -6.82
CA ILE A 341 11.54 10.09 -6.45
C ILE A 341 13.05 9.99 -6.15
N ILE A 342 13.59 8.77 -6.00
CA ILE A 342 15.03 8.55 -5.79
C ILE A 342 15.81 8.92 -7.05
N THR A 343 15.27 8.57 -8.21
CA THR A 343 15.88 8.81 -9.52
C THR A 343 15.29 10.05 -10.20
N LYS A 344 14.00 10.34 -9.94
CA LYS A 344 13.22 11.39 -10.62
C LYS A 344 12.46 12.23 -9.57
N PRO A 345 13.16 13.00 -8.71
CA PRO A 345 12.53 13.83 -7.70
C PRO A 345 11.71 14.96 -8.34
N ALA A 346 10.62 15.34 -7.69
CA ALA A 346 9.89 16.56 -7.98
C ALA A 346 10.58 17.79 -7.37
N ASP A 347 10.14 18.99 -7.77
CA ASP A 347 10.53 20.22 -7.08
C ASP A 347 10.15 20.15 -5.60
N ALA A 348 11.06 20.56 -4.73
CA ALA A 348 10.87 20.48 -3.28
C ALA A 348 9.74 21.39 -2.76
N ASN A 349 9.35 22.41 -3.54
CA ASN A 349 8.27 23.34 -3.23
C ASN A 349 7.00 23.08 -4.04
N GLU A 350 6.94 21.98 -4.82
CA GLU A 350 5.72 21.63 -5.56
C GLU A 350 4.58 21.43 -4.55
N PRO A 351 3.49 22.23 -4.63
CA PRO A 351 2.43 22.17 -3.63
C PRO A 351 1.57 20.92 -3.81
N PHE A 352 1.07 20.38 -2.69
CA PHE A 352 0.15 19.23 -2.68
C PHE A 352 -1.19 19.54 -3.34
N TYR A 353 -1.58 20.81 -3.42
CA TYR A 353 -2.84 21.26 -3.98
C TYR A 353 -2.65 22.49 -4.87
N VAL A 354 -3.30 22.50 -6.03
CA VAL A 354 -3.21 23.59 -7.02
C VAL A 354 -4.59 23.85 -7.61
N ASN A 355 -5.03 25.10 -7.61
CA ASN A 355 -6.29 25.52 -8.24
C ASN A 355 -7.52 24.70 -7.78
N GLY A 356 -7.62 24.39 -6.50
CA GLY A 356 -8.74 23.59 -5.97
C GLY A 356 -8.67 22.10 -6.32
N LYS A 357 -7.50 21.57 -6.71
CA LYS A 357 -7.30 20.18 -7.14
C LYS A 357 -6.17 19.51 -6.37
N ILE A 358 -6.26 18.18 -6.25
CA ILE A 358 -5.17 17.35 -5.76
C ILE A 358 -3.99 17.40 -6.73
N ASN A 359 -2.77 17.56 -6.21
CA ASN A 359 -1.54 17.60 -7.00
C ASN A 359 -0.43 16.67 -6.44
N VAL A 360 -0.75 15.84 -5.44
CA VAL A 360 0.19 14.94 -4.74
C VAL A 360 1.03 14.08 -5.68
N GLY A 361 0.45 13.54 -6.76
CA GLY A 361 1.14 12.73 -7.77
C GLY A 361 2.27 13.46 -8.52
N LYS A 362 2.35 14.79 -8.42
CA LYS A 362 3.45 15.60 -8.96
C LYS A 362 4.52 15.97 -7.94
N THR A 363 4.28 15.71 -6.65
CA THR A 363 5.19 16.07 -5.55
C THR A 363 6.13 14.91 -5.21
N ASN A 364 7.06 15.12 -4.27
CA ASN A 364 7.86 14.03 -3.70
C ASN A 364 7.03 13.06 -2.83
N GLY A 365 5.79 13.40 -2.50
CA GLY A 365 4.84 12.53 -1.80
C GLY A 365 4.13 11.52 -2.68
N LYS A 366 4.37 11.51 -4.00
CA LYS A 366 3.56 10.74 -4.98
C LYS A 366 3.48 9.23 -4.73
N VAL A 367 4.39 8.64 -3.96
CA VAL A 367 4.37 7.22 -3.59
C VAL A 367 4.59 7.09 -2.08
N ILE A 368 3.77 6.28 -1.43
CA ILE A 368 4.01 5.79 -0.07
C ILE A 368 3.96 4.26 -0.09
N LEU A 369 5.00 3.60 0.41
CA LEU A 369 5.03 2.13 0.50
C LEU A 369 4.52 1.69 1.86
N GLN A 370 3.69 0.66 1.96
CA GLN A 370 3.27 0.08 3.24
C GLN A 370 3.47 -1.41 3.35
N THR A 371 3.44 -1.93 4.58
CA THR A 371 3.37 -3.36 4.87
C THR A 371 3.10 -3.62 6.36
N PHE A 372 2.48 -4.77 6.67
CA PHE A 372 2.48 -5.39 8.00
C PHE A 372 3.75 -6.20 8.29
N SER A 373 4.45 -6.63 7.24
CA SER A 373 5.49 -7.64 7.35
C SER A 373 6.82 -7.02 7.75
N PHE A 374 7.38 -7.52 8.87
CA PHE A 374 8.76 -7.22 9.27
C PHE A 374 9.76 -7.50 8.12
N ASP A 375 9.62 -8.66 7.46
CA ASP A 375 10.49 -9.04 6.34
C ASP A 375 10.30 -8.10 5.14
N ALA A 376 9.06 -7.82 4.74
CA ALA A 376 8.83 -6.93 3.61
C ALA A 376 9.30 -5.49 3.90
N LEU A 377 9.15 -4.98 5.13
CA LEU A 377 9.65 -3.65 5.50
C LEU A 377 11.18 -3.60 5.35
N ASN A 378 11.89 -4.62 5.85
CA ASN A 378 13.33 -4.72 5.71
C ASN A 378 13.76 -4.86 4.24
N ARG A 379 13.05 -5.65 3.43
CA ARG A 379 13.34 -5.78 1.99
C ARG A 379 13.10 -4.46 1.24
N ALA A 380 12.00 -3.77 1.54
CA ALA A 380 11.72 -2.44 1.01
C ALA A 380 12.81 -1.43 1.43
N TYR A 381 13.22 -1.43 2.69
CA TYR A 381 14.33 -0.59 3.16
C TYR A 381 15.64 -0.91 2.42
N ASN A 382 15.93 -2.18 2.14
CA ASN A 382 17.11 -2.55 1.39
C ASN A 382 17.12 -2.07 -0.07
N VAL A 383 15.95 -1.87 -0.66
CA VAL A 383 15.79 -1.35 -2.03
C VAL A 383 15.73 0.18 -2.04
N PHE A 384 14.88 0.78 -1.21
CA PHE A 384 14.53 2.21 -1.22
C PHE A 384 15.29 3.05 -0.19
N LYS A 385 15.96 2.43 0.79
CA LYS A 385 16.80 3.09 1.81
C LYS A 385 16.11 4.21 2.58
N GLY A 386 14.79 4.11 2.78
CA GLY A 386 13.98 5.14 3.45
C GLY A 386 13.93 6.47 2.71
N GLN A 387 14.26 6.50 1.41
CA GLN A 387 14.27 7.73 0.60
C GLN A 387 12.89 8.07 0.01
N ILE A 388 11.92 7.16 0.15
CA ILE A 388 10.50 7.34 -0.17
C ILE A 388 9.71 7.18 1.13
N PRO A 389 8.59 7.89 1.32
CA PRO A 389 7.71 7.64 2.46
C PRO A 389 7.34 6.15 2.58
N MET A 390 7.43 5.65 3.81
CA MET A 390 7.20 4.24 4.14
C MET A 390 6.35 4.16 5.40
N CYS A 391 5.38 3.26 5.40
CA CYS A 391 4.41 3.08 6.47
C CYS A 391 4.45 1.65 7.00
N PHE A 392 4.57 1.52 8.32
CA PHE A 392 4.50 0.23 8.98
C PHE A 392 3.13 0.06 9.63
N LEU A 393 2.40 -0.96 9.18
CA LEU A 393 1.04 -1.21 9.62
C LEU A 393 1.03 -2.06 10.90
N LEU A 394 0.11 -1.76 11.81
CA LEU A 394 -0.02 -2.46 13.09
C LEU A 394 -1.35 -3.20 13.18
N TRP A 395 -1.27 -4.48 13.51
CA TRP A 395 -2.40 -5.36 13.78
C TRP A 395 -2.17 -6.16 15.06
N THR A 396 -3.23 -6.73 15.62
CA THR A 396 -3.13 -7.69 16.74
C THR A 396 -4.19 -8.77 16.61
N SER A 397 -3.81 -10.01 16.91
CA SER A 397 -4.72 -11.17 16.96
C SER A 397 -4.55 -11.93 18.27
N ASN A 398 -5.46 -12.86 18.54
CA ASN A 398 -5.36 -13.78 19.68
C ASN A 398 -5.61 -15.23 19.22
N PRO A 399 -4.58 -16.10 19.19
CA PRO A 399 -3.17 -15.81 19.49
C PRO A 399 -2.53 -14.89 18.43
N PRO A 400 -1.44 -14.18 18.76
CA PRO A 400 -0.77 -13.30 17.80
C PRO A 400 -0.09 -14.10 16.69
N TYR A 401 -0.24 -13.64 15.44
CA TYR A 401 0.54 -14.11 14.30
C TYR A 401 1.95 -13.49 14.30
N ALA A 402 2.83 -13.97 13.40
CA ALA A 402 4.24 -13.58 13.38
C ALA A 402 4.49 -12.07 13.13
N THR A 403 3.54 -11.36 12.52
CA THR A 403 3.60 -9.93 12.21
C THR A 403 2.80 -9.07 13.18
N ASP A 404 2.04 -9.69 14.09
CA ASP A 404 1.15 -8.99 15.00
C ASP A 404 1.89 -8.36 16.17
N LEU A 405 1.34 -7.26 16.66
CA LEU A 405 1.72 -6.68 17.94
C LEU A 405 1.28 -7.62 19.08
N ALA A 406 2.19 -8.50 19.49
CA ALA A 406 1.93 -9.50 20.52
C ALA A 406 1.71 -8.90 21.93
N VAL A 407 2.20 -7.69 22.18
CA VAL A 407 2.10 -7.01 23.49
C VAL A 407 1.70 -5.54 23.29
N THR A 408 0.49 -5.20 23.72
CA THR A 408 -0.12 -3.85 23.57
C THR A 408 0.19 -2.91 24.74
N THR A 409 1.34 -3.09 25.41
CA THR A 409 1.82 -2.15 26.44
C THR A 409 2.57 -0.97 25.80
N PRO A 410 2.74 0.18 26.49
CA PRO A 410 3.54 1.29 25.99
C PRO A 410 4.95 0.88 25.50
N THR A 411 5.65 0.02 26.23
CA THR A 411 6.97 -0.49 25.82
C THR A 411 6.90 -1.39 24.60
N GLY A 412 5.90 -2.28 24.52
CA GLY A 412 5.68 -3.14 23.36
C GLY A 412 5.39 -2.32 22.11
N TYR A 413 4.50 -1.35 22.20
CA TYR A 413 4.15 -0.45 21.10
C TYR A 413 5.35 0.41 20.65
N ALA A 414 6.11 0.97 21.60
CA ALA A 414 7.33 1.71 21.31
C ALA A 414 8.40 0.86 20.61
N SER A 415 8.48 -0.44 20.90
CA SER A 415 9.41 -1.33 20.21
C SER A 415 9.08 -1.52 18.72
N PHE A 416 7.79 -1.50 18.35
CA PHE A 416 7.35 -1.54 16.95
C PHE A 416 7.61 -0.21 16.24
N ILE A 417 7.39 0.92 16.92
CA ILE A 417 7.80 2.24 16.42
C ILE A 417 9.30 2.25 16.13
N LYS A 418 10.12 1.78 17.07
CA LYS A 418 11.57 1.72 16.92
C LYS A 418 11.99 0.80 15.77
N TYR A 419 11.36 -0.36 15.64
CA TYR A 419 11.60 -1.26 14.51
C TYR A 419 11.29 -0.57 13.18
N ALA A 420 10.15 0.12 13.09
CA ALA A 420 9.74 0.85 11.91
C ALA A 420 10.78 1.92 11.53
N GLN A 421 11.25 2.69 12.52
CA GLN A 421 12.29 3.70 12.32
C GLN A 421 13.62 3.09 11.81
N ASP A 422 14.06 1.98 12.42
CA ASP A 422 15.30 1.29 12.06
C ASP A 422 15.28 0.74 10.62
N HIS A 423 14.08 0.55 10.07
CA HIS A 423 13.86 0.10 8.70
C HIS A 423 13.26 1.20 7.81
N GLY A 424 13.52 2.47 8.14
CA GLY A 424 13.26 3.61 7.26
C GLY A 424 11.79 3.98 7.11
N ALA A 425 10.91 3.55 8.02
CA ALA A 425 9.52 3.98 8.04
C ALA A 425 9.38 5.39 8.65
N HIS A 426 8.41 6.13 8.13
CA HIS A 426 8.09 7.51 8.49
C HIS A 426 6.70 7.63 9.10
N ILE A 427 5.89 6.59 8.91
CA ILE A 427 4.46 6.53 9.20
C ILE A 427 4.19 5.23 9.96
N ILE A 428 3.33 5.31 10.97
CA ILE A 428 2.69 4.14 11.59
C ILE A 428 1.23 4.13 11.17
N GLY A 429 0.73 3.00 10.70
CA GLY A 429 -0.68 2.83 10.36
C GLY A 429 -1.35 1.83 11.30
N PRO A 430 -1.96 2.27 12.40
CA PRO A 430 -2.62 1.37 13.35
C PRO A 430 -4.08 1.06 12.97
N SER A 431 -4.55 -0.14 13.28
CA SER A 431 -5.96 -0.47 13.17
C SER A 431 -6.84 0.32 14.13
N ILE A 432 -8.06 0.63 13.71
CA ILE A 432 -9.09 1.29 14.53
C ILE A 432 -10.32 0.41 14.73
N ALA A 433 -10.86 0.42 15.95
CA ALA A 433 -12.05 -0.37 16.27
C ALA A 433 -13.35 0.31 15.81
N GLY A 434 -14.38 -0.51 15.58
CA GLY A 434 -15.73 -0.08 15.27
C GLY A 434 -16.34 -0.85 14.10
N ALA A 435 -17.66 -0.73 13.97
CA ALA A 435 -18.38 -1.25 12.81
C ALA A 435 -18.01 -0.47 11.54
N PRO A 436 -18.04 -1.11 10.35
CA PRO A 436 -18.46 -2.50 10.12
C PRO A 436 -17.35 -3.53 10.35
N ASN A 437 -16.08 -3.11 10.40
CA ASN A 437 -14.93 -4.01 10.30
C ASN A 437 -14.61 -4.78 11.59
N ASN A 438 -15.00 -4.27 12.76
CA ASN A 438 -14.74 -4.86 14.09
C ASN A 438 -13.25 -5.18 14.34
N TYR A 439 -12.36 -4.36 13.79
CA TYR A 439 -10.92 -4.48 13.98
C TYR A 439 -10.52 -4.21 15.44
N PRO A 440 -9.36 -4.71 15.89
CA PRO A 440 -8.81 -4.35 17.18
C PRO A 440 -8.45 -2.86 17.25
N GLU A 441 -8.53 -2.28 18.45
CA GLU A 441 -8.12 -0.89 18.68
C GLU A 441 -6.61 -0.80 18.94
N LEU A 442 -5.89 -0.15 18.03
CA LEU A 442 -4.45 0.15 18.17
C LEU A 442 -4.12 1.64 18.04
N ASN A 443 -5.14 2.51 18.11
CA ASN A 443 -4.99 3.96 18.02
C ASN A 443 -5.66 4.72 19.19
N ASN A 444 -5.54 4.19 20.42
CA ASN A 444 -5.91 4.92 21.64
C ASN A 444 -5.07 6.21 21.78
N PRO A 445 -5.52 7.20 22.57
CA PRO A 445 -4.80 8.47 22.78
C PRO A 445 -3.32 8.31 23.11
N TRP A 446 -2.98 7.37 24.00
CA TRP A 446 -1.59 7.11 24.38
C TRP A 446 -0.74 6.52 23.23
N GLN A 447 -1.35 5.74 22.32
CA GLN A 447 -0.69 5.17 21.15
C GLN A 447 -0.41 6.26 20.12
N ALA A 448 -1.42 7.07 19.79
CA ALA A 448 -1.27 8.25 18.92
C ALA A 448 -0.22 9.23 19.47
N TYR A 449 -0.19 9.42 20.79
CA TYR A 449 0.85 10.21 21.47
C TYR A 449 2.25 9.65 21.24
N LEU A 450 2.48 8.34 21.42
CA LEU A 450 3.79 7.73 21.20
C LEU A 450 4.25 7.88 19.74
N ILE A 451 3.35 7.69 18.77
CA ILE A 451 3.65 7.90 17.34
C ILE A 451 4.07 9.34 17.09
N ARG A 452 3.29 10.32 17.58
CA ARG A 452 3.58 11.74 17.41
C ARG A 452 4.89 12.14 18.10
N ARG A 453 5.14 11.61 19.29
CA ARG A 453 6.39 11.84 20.05
C ARG A 453 7.61 11.28 19.32
N ALA A 454 7.45 10.18 18.59
CA ALA A 454 8.48 9.65 17.68
C ALA A 454 8.73 10.55 16.46
N GLY A 455 7.94 11.61 16.27
CA GLY A 455 7.99 12.47 15.09
C GLY A 455 7.48 11.79 13.82
N MET A 456 6.77 10.66 13.94
CA MET A 456 6.19 9.92 12.81
C MET A 456 4.75 10.37 12.54
N LEU A 457 4.29 10.20 11.30
CA LEU A 457 2.88 10.40 10.96
C LEU A 457 2.05 9.21 11.45
N ASN A 458 0.81 9.48 11.86
CA ASN A 458 -0.15 8.46 12.25
C ASN A 458 -1.25 8.30 11.19
N HIS A 459 -1.29 7.19 10.46
CA HIS A 459 -2.26 6.90 9.39
C HIS A 459 -3.18 5.71 9.75
N PRO A 460 -4.12 5.87 10.70
CA PRO A 460 -5.01 4.79 11.10
C PRO A 460 -5.95 4.28 9.99
N TYR A 461 -6.38 3.02 10.12
CA TYR A 461 -7.28 2.35 9.17
C TYR A 461 -8.31 1.43 9.85
N SER A 462 -9.53 1.22 9.35
CA SER A 462 -10.17 1.88 8.20
C SER A 462 -11.44 2.62 8.65
N PHE A 463 -11.61 3.84 8.16
CA PHE A 463 -12.72 4.71 8.49
C PHE A 463 -13.90 4.50 7.53
N ASP A 464 -15.06 4.20 8.10
CA ASP A 464 -16.30 3.86 7.40
C ASP A 464 -17.48 4.76 7.79
N SER A 465 -17.30 5.61 8.80
CA SER A 465 -18.39 6.41 9.36
C SER A 465 -17.92 7.76 9.89
N ASP A 466 -18.85 8.71 9.87
CA ASP A 466 -18.69 10.01 10.54
C ASP A 466 -18.42 9.86 12.05
N ALA A 467 -18.97 8.82 12.68
CA ALA A 467 -18.73 8.53 14.09
C ALA A 467 -17.25 8.19 14.38
N GLN A 468 -16.63 7.35 13.54
CA GLN A 468 -15.20 7.07 13.63
C GLN A 468 -14.37 8.33 13.38
N MET A 469 -14.70 9.11 12.34
CA MET A 469 -14.00 10.39 12.07
C MET A 469 -14.01 11.31 13.29
N LYS A 470 -15.20 11.55 13.88
CA LYS A 470 -15.35 12.40 15.07
C LYS A 470 -14.62 11.85 16.31
N LYS A 471 -14.57 10.53 16.48
CA LYS A 471 -13.83 9.87 17.57
C LYS A 471 -12.34 10.19 17.48
N TYR A 472 -11.71 9.96 16.33
CA TYR A 472 -10.25 10.12 16.17
C TYR A 472 -9.81 11.57 15.90
N MET A 473 -10.75 12.46 15.60
CA MET A 473 -10.50 13.91 15.48
C MET A 473 -10.77 14.69 16.77
N GLY A 474 -11.15 14.01 17.86
CA GLY A 474 -11.35 14.63 19.17
C GLY A 474 -12.62 15.48 19.31
N TYR A 475 -13.64 15.23 18.48
CA TYR A 475 -14.91 15.96 18.49
C TYR A 475 -15.99 15.30 19.36
N PHE A 476 -15.85 14.01 19.68
CA PHE A 476 -16.72 13.36 20.67
C PHE A 476 -16.13 13.47 22.07
N VAL A 477 -16.83 14.23 22.92
CA VAL A 477 -16.55 14.30 24.36
C VAL A 477 -16.81 12.93 24.98
N ASN A 478 -15.83 12.40 25.71
CA ASN A 478 -15.91 11.17 26.52
C ASN A 478 -15.81 9.81 25.78
N PHE A 479 -15.42 9.75 24.50
CA PHE A 479 -15.16 8.44 23.87
C PHE A 479 -14.00 7.70 24.55
N TRP A 480 -13.01 8.45 25.00
CA TRP A 480 -11.82 7.94 25.70
C TRP A 480 -11.88 8.14 27.22
N GLY A 481 -13.06 8.40 27.80
CA GLY A 481 -13.22 8.63 29.24
C GLY A 481 -13.31 10.12 29.61
N GLN A 482 -12.35 10.65 30.38
CA GLN A 482 -12.36 12.06 30.81
C GLN A 482 -11.67 12.96 29.77
N ASN A 483 -12.30 14.08 29.42
CA ASN A 483 -11.67 15.18 28.67
C ASN A 483 -11.30 16.32 29.64
N PRO A 484 -10.15 16.99 29.46
CA PRO A 484 -9.05 16.71 28.50
C PRO A 484 -8.27 15.43 28.86
N THR A 485 -7.58 14.84 27.87
CA THR A 485 -6.66 13.71 28.15
C THR A 485 -5.30 14.23 28.59
N GLU A 486 -4.49 13.39 29.25
CA GLU A 486 -3.14 13.82 29.65
C GLU A 486 -2.20 14.09 28.47
N PHE A 487 -2.55 13.68 27.25
CA PHE A 487 -1.71 13.80 26.04
C PHE A 487 -2.02 15.04 25.18
N ASP A 488 -2.99 15.84 25.61
CA ASP A 488 -3.44 17.02 24.86
C ASP A 488 -2.33 18.10 24.77
N ASP A 489 -1.28 18.01 25.60
CA ASP A 489 -0.07 18.83 25.51
C ASP A 489 0.64 18.69 24.15
N LEU A 490 0.60 17.51 23.53
CA LEU A 490 1.20 17.23 22.22
C LEU A 490 0.16 17.08 21.10
N LEU A 491 -1.03 16.57 21.43
CA LEU A 491 -2.04 16.19 20.42
C LEU A 491 -3.07 17.28 20.12
N ASN A 492 -3.16 18.32 20.94
CA ASN A 492 -4.14 19.38 20.72
C ASN A 492 -3.77 20.26 19.52
N VAL A 493 -4.71 20.38 18.57
CA VAL A 493 -4.55 21.19 17.36
C VAL A 493 -5.59 22.30 17.38
N VAL A 494 -5.13 23.54 17.19
CA VAL A 494 -5.99 24.71 17.05
C VAL A 494 -6.33 24.91 15.57
N VAL A 495 -7.61 24.85 15.23
CA VAL A 495 -8.11 25.01 13.87
C VAL A 495 -8.77 26.38 13.73
N GLN A 496 -8.29 27.16 12.74
CA GLN A 496 -8.90 28.44 12.37
C GLN A 496 -10.13 28.21 11.49
N PRO A 497 -11.24 28.95 11.68
CA PRO A 497 -12.42 28.82 10.82
C PRO A 497 -12.10 29.25 9.39
N THR A 498 -12.78 28.62 8.44
CA THR A 498 -12.70 28.96 7.02
C THR A 498 -14.09 29.37 6.53
N GLN A 499 -14.23 29.75 5.26
CA GLN A 499 -15.57 29.98 4.68
C GLN A 499 -16.42 28.71 4.60
N TYR A 500 -15.80 27.52 4.69
CA TYR A 500 -16.45 26.23 4.58
C TYR A 500 -16.74 25.58 5.94
N THR A 501 -16.20 26.11 7.04
CA THR A 501 -16.39 25.51 8.36
C THR A 501 -17.79 25.78 8.92
N GLU A 502 -18.31 24.79 9.66
CA GLU A 502 -19.57 24.91 10.39
C GLU A 502 -19.44 25.80 11.64
N PHE A 503 -18.21 25.96 12.15
CA PHE A 503 -17.90 26.85 13.29
C PHE A 503 -17.35 28.21 12.84
N LYS A 504 -17.50 29.24 13.69
CA LYS A 504 -17.15 30.64 13.39
C LYS A 504 -16.03 31.24 14.25
N LYS A 505 -15.51 30.50 15.23
CA LYS A 505 -14.40 30.90 16.10
C LYS A 505 -13.35 29.79 16.12
N PRO A 506 -12.07 30.08 16.37
CA PRO A 506 -11.04 29.05 16.48
C PRO A 506 -11.48 27.95 17.45
N SER A 507 -11.26 26.69 17.08
CA SER A 507 -11.61 25.52 17.88
C SER A 507 -10.36 24.68 18.14
N SER A 508 -10.30 24.00 19.29
CA SER A 508 -9.16 23.18 19.69
C SER A 508 -9.62 21.77 20.01
N HIS A 509 -8.95 20.79 19.42
CA HIS A 509 -9.29 19.37 19.58
C HIS A 509 -8.02 18.53 19.69
N PRO A 510 -8.02 17.47 20.52
CA PRO A 510 -6.97 16.47 20.49
C PRO A 510 -7.13 15.61 19.22
N VAL A 511 -6.17 15.69 18.31
CA VAL A 511 -6.22 15.01 17.02
C VAL A 511 -5.30 13.79 17.02
N TYR A 512 -5.90 12.60 16.89
CA TYR A 512 -5.24 11.31 17.02
C TYR A 512 -4.81 10.70 15.67
N MET A 513 -4.67 11.52 14.62
CA MET A 513 -4.23 11.09 13.30
C MET A 513 -3.61 12.23 12.48
N ASP A 514 -2.74 11.89 11.53
CA ASP A 514 -2.08 12.81 10.58
C ASP A 514 -2.38 12.45 9.11
N GLY A 515 -3.20 11.43 8.89
CA GLY A 515 -3.73 10.90 7.63
C GLY A 515 -4.64 9.72 7.97
N PHE A 516 -5.40 9.16 7.03
CA PHE A 516 -6.30 8.05 7.34
C PHE A 516 -6.71 7.27 6.09
N PHE A 517 -6.96 5.98 6.27
CA PHE A 517 -7.53 5.12 5.24
C PHE A 517 -9.04 5.07 5.39
N THR A 518 -9.77 5.28 4.30
CA THR A 518 -11.23 5.27 4.32
C THR A 518 -11.82 4.53 3.14
N ASN A 519 -12.88 3.76 3.40
CA ASN A 519 -13.70 3.18 2.34
C ASN A 519 -14.77 4.17 1.85
N ARG A 520 -14.96 5.28 2.58
CA ARG A 520 -16.03 6.29 2.43
C ARG A 520 -15.46 7.69 2.22
N SER A 521 -14.63 7.84 1.19
CA SER A 521 -13.95 9.11 0.86
C SER A 521 -14.93 10.30 0.80
N GLU A 522 -16.17 10.10 0.34
CA GLU A 522 -17.18 11.14 0.25
C GLU A 522 -17.61 11.72 1.61
N ILE A 523 -17.71 10.87 2.64
CA ILE A 523 -18.07 11.31 3.98
C ILE A 523 -16.85 11.92 4.67
N SER A 524 -15.71 11.25 4.56
CA SER A 524 -14.48 11.65 5.24
C SER A 524 -13.96 13.00 4.71
N LEU A 525 -13.94 13.22 3.38
CA LEU A 525 -13.53 14.50 2.80
C LEU A 525 -14.46 15.64 3.22
N LYS A 526 -15.77 15.39 3.24
CA LYS A 526 -16.77 16.37 3.67
C LYS A 526 -16.54 16.77 5.13
N TYR A 527 -16.31 15.78 5.99
CA TYR A 527 -15.96 16.00 7.38
C TYR A 527 -14.71 16.89 7.52
N MET A 528 -13.64 16.60 6.79
CA MET A 528 -12.38 17.36 6.87
C MET A 528 -12.54 18.82 6.44
N ILE A 529 -13.37 19.09 5.42
CA ILE A 529 -13.68 20.46 4.95
C ILE A 529 -14.50 21.22 6.00
N GLN A 530 -15.60 20.62 6.48
CA GLN A 530 -16.53 21.25 7.42
C GLN A 530 -15.89 21.53 8.80
N ASN A 531 -14.85 20.78 9.15
CA ASN A 531 -14.10 20.91 10.40
C ASN A 531 -12.75 21.64 10.23
N GLY A 532 -12.47 22.21 9.05
CA GLY A 532 -11.34 23.14 8.84
C GLY A 532 -9.97 22.50 8.73
N PHE A 533 -9.90 21.17 8.59
CA PHE A 533 -8.65 20.43 8.33
C PHE A 533 -8.28 20.38 6.85
N ARG A 534 -9.18 20.85 5.98
CA ARG A 534 -8.97 21.04 4.55
C ARG A 534 -9.43 22.44 4.15
N CYS A 535 -8.83 22.99 3.10
CA CYS A 535 -9.10 24.36 2.64
C CYS A 535 -8.71 25.44 3.66
N ASN A 536 -7.59 25.24 4.38
CA ASN A 536 -7.13 26.11 5.46
C ASN A 536 -5.67 26.57 5.23
N ALA A 537 -5.44 27.89 5.18
CA ALA A 537 -4.10 28.47 5.04
C ALA A 537 -3.32 28.56 6.37
N LYS A 538 -4.00 28.34 7.50
CA LYS A 538 -3.47 28.58 8.85
C LYS A 538 -3.71 27.37 9.76
N LEU A 539 -3.64 26.15 9.20
CA LEU A 539 -3.73 24.94 10.01
C LEU A 539 -2.41 24.77 10.77
N ALA A 540 -2.46 24.54 12.09
CA ALA A 540 -1.24 24.35 12.87
C ALA A 540 -0.49 23.10 12.40
N ASN A 541 0.83 23.18 12.26
CA ASN A 541 1.66 22.03 11.94
C ASN A 541 2.11 21.32 13.24
N PRO A 542 1.67 20.08 13.51
CA PRO A 542 1.99 19.39 14.76
C PRO A 542 3.45 18.95 14.87
N PHE A 543 4.20 18.92 13.77
CA PHE A 543 5.63 18.55 13.75
C PHE A 543 6.56 19.76 13.79
N TYR A 544 6.03 20.96 13.52
CA TYR A 544 6.78 22.22 13.52
C TYR A 544 6.04 23.29 14.32
N PRO A 545 6.19 23.31 15.66
CA PRO A 545 5.51 24.26 16.53
C PRO A 545 5.68 25.71 16.08
N GLY A 546 4.56 26.46 16.02
CA GLY A 546 4.54 27.84 15.56
C GLY A 546 4.57 28.02 14.03
N LYS A 547 4.59 26.94 13.25
CA LYS A 547 4.41 26.97 11.79
C LYS A 547 3.00 26.56 11.41
N PHE A 548 2.56 27.05 10.25
CA PHE A 548 1.31 26.65 9.64
C PHE A 548 1.57 25.71 8.46
N TYR A 549 0.63 24.79 8.26
CA TYR A 549 0.46 23.99 7.06
C TYR A 549 -0.64 24.63 6.21
N ASP A 550 -0.31 25.02 5.00
CA ASP A 550 -1.25 25.62 4.05
C ASP A 550 -1.80 24.54 3.12
N ASN A 551 -3.09 24.24 3.27
CA ASN A 551 -3.86 23.43 2.33
C ASN A 551 -5.09 24.18 1.80
N SER A 552 -5.02 25.51 1.72
CA SER A 552 -6.10 26.37 1.25
C SER A 552 -6.55 26.09 -0.18
N GLN A 553 -5.66 25.52 -1.00
CA GLN A 553 -5.91 25.13 -2.39
C GLN A 553 -6.49 23.72 -2.55
N ALA A 554 -6.74 22.99 -1.45
CA ALA A 554 -7.38 21.69 -1.53
C ALA A 554 -8.81 21.80 -2.10
N PRO A 555 -9.33 20.73 -2.74
CA PRO A 555 -10.72 20.68 -3.17
C PRO A 555 -11.68 21.03 -2.03
N SER A 556 -12.53 22.04 -2.28
CA SER A 556 -13.47 22.61 -1.32
C SER A 556 -14.89 22.05 -1.41
N ASP A 557 -15.16 21.25 -2.44
CA ASP A 557 -16.43 20.57 -2.64
C ASP A 557 -16.18 19.08 -2.82
N VAL A 558 -17.13 18.28 -2.34
CA VAL A 558 -17.11 16.82 -2.47
C VAL A 558 -18.24 16.45 -3.44
N PRO A 559 -17.93 15.92 -4.63
CA PRO A 559 -18.95 15.62 -5.61
C PRO A 559 -19.89 14.52 -5.10
N ASN A 560 -21.09 14.44 -5.66
CA ASN A 560 -22.00 13.35 -5.36
C ASN A 560 -21.44 12.02 -5.89
N ALA A 561 -21.29 11.03 -4.99
CA ALA A 561 -20.64 9.76 -5.28
C ALA A 561 -21.29 8.99 -6.44
N ASP A 562 -22.63 8.88 -6.46
CA ASP A 562 -23.37 8.22 -7.54
C ASP A 562 -23.20 8.92 -8.88
N LYS A 563 -23.25 10.25 -8.87
CA LYS A 563 -23.07 11.07 -10.08
C LYS A 563 -21.66 10.85 -10.67
N VAL A 564 -20.63 10.76 -9.83
CA VAL A 564 -19.27 10.47 -10.29
C VAL A 564 -19.22 9.11 -10.99
N LEU A 565 -19.85 8.08 -10.43
CA LEU A 565 -19.92 6.76 -11.07
C LEU A 565 -20.63 6.81 -12.43
N GLN A 566 -21.77 7.51 -12.51
CA GLN A 566 -22.48 7.70 -13.78
C GLN A 566 -21.63 8.42 -14.83
N GLU A 567 -20.90 9.47 -14.44
CA GLU A 567 -19.98 10.22 -15.32
C GLU A 567 -18.78 9.35 -15.77
N LEU A 568 -18.35 8.40 -14.94
CA LEU A 568 -17.31 7.42 -15.29
C LEU A 568 -17.82 6.28 -16.19
N GLY A 569 -19.13 6.17 -16.40
CA GLY A 569 -19.78 5.17 -17.22
C GLY A 569 -20.27 3.92 -16.47
N TYR A 570 -20.44 4.00 -15.15
CA TYR A 570 -20.89 2.88 -14.32
C TYR A 570 -22.36 2.94 -13.94
#